data_AF-A0A496PLT7-F1
#
_entry.id   AF-A0A496PLT7-F1
#
_cell.length_a   1.000
_cell.length_b   1.000
_cell.length_c   1.000
_cell.angle_alpha   90.00
_cell.angle_beta   90.00
_cell.angle_gamma   90.00
#
_symmetry.space_group_name_H-M   'P 1'
#
loop_
_entity.id
_entity.type
_entity.pdbx_description
1 polymer ?
#
loop_
_entity_poly.entity_id
_entity_poly.type
_entity_poly.pdbx_seq_one_letter_code
_entity_poly.pdbx_strand_id
1 'polypeptide(L)'
;MFGVLALSAGSANAAMPPASYKTERIEFKVRERLPNGKWRSTPVRTGFYDNVSQKGWGQDKAEHRHNIKTQASIRYLASAPTIVKSGTSYAHTVWSNEIKCKNGRCTVTDEREVRGVFVRSALKVLHGETVGGELGLQTAYCLNPDKALRCPDWVDVGLGKAWSAVSGTVGFAGRSAATTSLPRDGKLYTATTERIGIGKAVDAAELDELIVGDE
;
A
#
# COMPACT_ATOMS: atom_id res chain seq x y z
N MET A 1 1.16 47.12 15.75
CA MET A 1 0.94 45.65 15.78
C MET A 1 0.71 45.19 14.36
N PHE A 2 1.68 44.49 13.76
CA PHE A 2 1.54 43.92 12.41
C PHE A 2 1.11 42.46 12.56
N GLY A 3 -0.13 42.15 12.18
CA GLY A 3 -0.64 40.79 12.13
C GLY A 3 -0.12 40.08 10.89
N VAL A 4 0.61 38.99 11.09
CA VAL A 4 1.04 38.10 10.01
C VAL A 4 -0.13 37.20 9.65
N LEU A 5 -0.73 37.43 8.49
CA LEU A 5 -1.68 36.51 7.85
C LEU A 5 -0.91 35.28 7.35
N ALA A 6 -1.07 34.16 8.04
CA ALA A 6 -0.59 32.86 7.57
C ALA A 6 -1.51 32.38 6.43
N LEU A 7 -1.02 32.47 5.19
CA LEU A 7 -1.62 31.79 4.04
C LEU A 7 -1.38 30.29 4.19
N SER A 8 -2.40 29.54 4.61
CA SER A 8 -2.39 28.09 4.50
C SER A 8 -2.47 27.71 3.02
N ALA A 9 -1.37 27.21 2.45
CA ALA A 9 -1.40 26.57 1.15
C ALA A 9 -2.27 25.31 1.26
N GLY A 10 -3.52 25.41 0.79
CA GLY A 10 -4.39 24.25 0.67
C GLY A 10 -3.71 23.22 -0.22
N SER A 11 -3.74 21.96 0.21
CA SER A 11 -3.32 20.81 -0.58
C SER A 11 -3.91 20.94 -1.98
N ALA A 12 -3.07 20.98 -3.02
CA ALA A 12 -3.52 21.09 -4.40
C ALA A 12 -4.62 20.04 -4.65
N ASN A 13 -5.84 20.51 -4.89
CA ASN A 13 -6.97 19.65 -5.16
C ASN A 13 -6.71 18.96 -6.50
N ALA A 14 -6.44 17.66 -6.48
CA ALA A 14 -6.30 16.88 -7.71
C ALA A 14 -7.65 16.91 -8.44
N ALA A 15 -7.75 17.61 -9.56
CA ALA A 15 -8.96 17.69 -10.38
C ALA A 15 -8.90 16.65 -11.50
N MET A 16 -10.03 16.40 -12.17
CA MET A 16 -10.06 15.58 -13.40
C MET A 16 -8.97 16.04 -14.38
N PRO A 17 -8.11 15.12 -14.87
CA PRO A 17 -7.03 15.51 -15.74
C PRO A 17 -7.57 16.03 -17.10
N PRO A 18 -6.81 16.89 -17.80
CA PRO A 18 -7.16 17.26 -19.17
C PRO A 18 -7.02 16.06 -20.11
N ALA A 19 -7.75 16.05 -21.23
CA ALA A 19 -7.73 14.95 -22.21
C ALA A 19 -6.34 14.63 -22.81
N SER A 20 -5.36 15.53 -22.67
CA SER A 20 -3.97 15.30 -23.07
C SER A 20 -3.18 14.44 -22.07
N TYR A 21 -3.70 14.23 -20.86
CA TYR A 21 -3.05 13.47 -19.81
C TYR A 21 -3.04 11.98 -20.15
N LYS A 22 -1.86 11.36 -20.06
CA LYS A 22 -1.62 9.99 -20.51
C LYS A 22 -1.90 8.98 -19.41
N THR A 23 -3.17 8.85 -19.04
CA THR A 23 -3.64 7.93 -18.00
C THR A 23 -3.28 6.47 -18.31
N GLU A 24 -3.21 6.11 -19.60
CA GLU A 24 -2.90 4.77 -20.08
C GLU A 24 -1.41 4.38 -19.97
N ARG A 25 -0.51 5.32 -19.72
CA ARG A 25 0.95 5.06 -19.74
C ARG A 25 1.31 4.03 -18.67
N ILE A 26 2.03 2.98 -19.08
CA ILE A 26 2.60 2.00 -18.15
C ILE A 26 3.85 2.62 -17.52
N GLU A 27 3.81 2.89 -16.22
CA GLU A 27 4.95 3.42 -15.47
C GLU A 27 5.97 2.31 -15.18
N PHE A 28 5.48 1.15 -14.76
CA PHE A 28 6.30 -0.02 -14.49
C PHE A 28 5.46 -1.30 -14.54
N LYS A 29 6.13 -2.45 -14.44
CA LYS A 29 5.47 -3.75 -14.23
C LYS A 29 5.85 -4.30 -12.86
N VAL A 30 4.89 -4.96 -12.21
CA VAL A 30 5.13 -5.70 -10.97
C VAL A 30 5.08 -7.19 -11.22
N ARG A 31 5.77 -7.94 -10.35
CA ARG A 31 5.65 -9.40 -10.29
C ARG A 31 4.55 -9.72 -9.29
N GLU A 32 3.33 -9.89 -9.80
CA GLU A 32 2.14 -10.16 -8.99
C GLU A 32 2.07 -11.65 -8.62
N ARG A 33 1.87 -11.94 -7.33
CA ARG A 33 1.59 -13.29 -6.84
C ARG A 33 0.13 -13.66 -7.12
N LEU A 34 -0.11 -14.91 -7.50
CA LEU A 34 -1.43 -15.43 -7.79
C LEU A 34 -1.97 -16.26 -6.61
N PRO A 35 -3.30 -16.43 -6.49
CA PRO A 35 -3.88 -17.31 -5.47
C PRO A 35 -3.34 -18.75 -5.51
N ASN A 36 -2.94 -19.23 -6.69
CA ASN A 36 -2.31 -20.54 -6.88
C ASN A 36 -0.79 -20.54 -6.61
N GLY A 37 -0.23 -19.47 -6.03
CA GLY A 37 1.19 -19.32 -5.74
C GLY A 37 2.09 -19.03 -6.95
N LYS A 38 1.57 -19.05 -8.18
CA LYS A 38 2.32 -18.66 -9.38
C LYS A 38 2.54 -17.15 -9.43
N TRP A 39 3.40 -16.72 -10.33
CA TRP A 39 3.72 -15.31 -10.54
C TRP A 39 3.31 -14.88 -11.94
N ARG A 40 2.88 -13.63 -12.09
CA ARG A 40 2.65 -12.99 -13.39
C ARG A 40 3.21 -11.58 -13.42
N SER A 41 3.39 -11.05 -14.64
CA SER A 41 3.72 -9.64 -14.82
C SER A 41 2.44 -8.84 -14.99
N THR A 42 2.23 -7.85 -14.14
CA THR A 42 1.02 -7.00 -14.13
C THR A 42 1.46 -5.55 -14.34
N PRO A 43 0.86 -4.81 -15.29
CA PRO A 43 1.21 -3.42 -15.49
C PRO A 43 0.76 -2.56 -14.30
N VAL A 44 1.53 -1.53 -13.98
CA VAL A 44 1.08 -0.42 -13.16
C VAL A 44 1.14 0.81 -14.04
N ARG A 45 -0.02 1.42 -14.24
CA ARG A 45 -0.20 2.57 -15.10
C ARG A 45 -0.30 3.84 -14.27
N THR A 46 -0.07 4.97 -14.92
CA THR A 46 -0.25 6.31 -14.32
C THR A 46 -1.64 6.43 -13.71
N GLY A 47 -2.69 6.16 -14.50
CA GLY A 47 -4.07 6.34 -14.07
C GLY A 47 -4.38 7.82 -13.83
N PHE A 48 -5.32 8.11 -12.91
CA PHE A 48 -5.64 9.47 -12.49
C PHE A 48 -6.37 9.47 -11.14
N TYR A 49 -6.53 10.65 -10.55
CA TYR A 49 -7.43 10.86 -9.42
C TYR A 49 -8.06 12.25 -9.46
N ASP A 50 -9.38 12.29 -9.33
CA ASP A 50 -10.18 13.51 -9.16
C ASP A 50 -10.78 13.53 -7.75
N ASN A 51 -10.41 14.55 -6.97
CA ASN A 51 -10.87 14.70 -5.60
C ASN A 51 -12.28 15.27 -5.48
N VAL A 52 -12.82 15.86 -6.56
CA VAL A 52 -14.18 16.39 -6.56
C VAL A 52 -15.15 15.23 -6.70
N SER A 53 -14.96 14.39 -7.73
CA SER A 53 -15.79 13.20 -7.94
C SER A 53 -15.38 11.98 -7.11
N GLN A 54 -14.21 12.03 -6.45
CA GLN A 54 -13.57 10.90 -5.77
C GLN A 54 -13.21 9.72 -6.71
N LYS A 55 -13.34 9.91 -8.02
CA LYS A 55 -13.07 8.88 -9.04
C LYS A 55 -11.58 8.85 -9.42
N GLY A 56 -11.14 7.71 -9.90
CA GLY A 56 -9.75 7.51 -10.30
C GLY A 56 -9.33 6.06 -10.23
N TRP A 57 -8.13 5.80 -10.72
CA TRP A 57 -7.48 4.48 -10.70
C TRP A 57 -5.97 4.63 -10.88
N GLY A 58 -5.23 3.53 -10.75
CA GLY A 58 -3.79 3.48 -11.04
C GLY A 58 -2.91 4.06 -9.94
N GLN A 59 -1.68 4.40 -10.33
CA GLN A 59 -0.67 4.97 -9.45
C GLN A 59 -1.13 6.31 -8.85
N ASP A 60 -1.76 7.16 -9.65
CA ASP A 60 -2.21 8.49 -9.23
C ASP A 60 -3.27 8.42 -8.13
N LYS A 61 -4.22 7.47 -8.19
CA LYS A 61 -5.18 7.24 -7.09
C LYS A 61 -4.48 6.74 -5.84
N ALA A 62 -3.56 5.78 -5.96
CA ALA A 62 -2.79 5.30 -4.81
C ALA A 62 -1.97 6.43 -4.14
N GLU A 63 -1.34 7.29 -4.93
CA GLU A 63 -0.52 8.39 -4.44
C GLU A 63 -1.36 9.55 -3.87
N HIS A 64 -2.30 10.08 -4.66
CA HIS A 64 -3.00 11.31 -4.33
C HIS A 64 -4.18 11.09 -3.38
N ARG A 65 -4.91 9.96 -3.48
CA ARG A 65 -6.00 9.64 -2.53
C ARG A 65 -5.48 8.96 -1.27
N HIS A 66 -4.55 8.03 -1.42
CA HIS A 66 -4.19 7.10 -0.35
C HIS A 66 -2.76 7.22 0.18
N ASN A 67 -1.93 8.11 -0.38
CA ASN A 67 -0.57 8.37 0.09
C ASN A 67 0.41 7.18 -0.04
N ILE A 68 0.17 6.26 -0.99
CA ILE A 68 1.08 5.17 -1.35
C ILE A 68 1.79 5.54 -2.66
N LYS A 69 3.04 6.00 -2.58
CA LYS A 69 3.71 6.72 -3.69
C LYS A 69 4.80 5.89 -4.36
N THR A 70 5.48 5.03 -3.61
CA THR A 70 6.68 4.38 -4.16
C THR A 70 6.35 3.12 -4.96
N GLN A 71 7.08 2.91 -6.05
CA GLN A 71 7.02 1.64 -6.80
C GLN A 71 7.39 0.43 -5.92
N ALA A 72 8.25 0.64 -4.92
CA ALA A 72 8.65 -0.40 -3.97
C ALA A 72 7.45 -0.91 -3.15
N SER A 73 6.63 0.00 -2.63
CA SER A 73 5.39 -0.36 -1.92
C SER A 73 4.42 -1.14 -2.79
N ILE A 74 4.20 -0.69 -4.03
CA ILE A 74 3.30 -1.38 -4.96
C ILE A 74 3.84 -2.76 -5.35
N ARG A 75 5.16 -2.91 -5.55
CA ARG A 75 5.80 -4.21 -5.78
C ARG A 75 5.65 -5.13 -4.57
N TYR A 76 5.81 -4.61 -3.36
CA TYR A 76 5.64 -5.37 -2.12
C TYR A 76 4.20 -5.84 -1.95
N LEU A 77 3.22 -4.94 -2.15
CA LEU A 77 1.80 -5.27 -2.18
C LEU A 77 1.49 -6.36 -3.19
N ALA A 78 1.95 -6.24 -4.44
CA ALA A 78 1.73 -7.24 -5.49
C ALA A 78 2.30 -8.63 -5.14
N SER A 79 3.26 -8.69 -4.21
CA SER A 79 3.89 -9.94 -3.76
C SER A 79 3.19 -10.60 -2.57
N ALA A 80 2.11 -10.00 -2.06
CA ALA A 80 1.43 -10.43 -0.85
C ALA A 80 1.02 -11.91 -0.90
N PRO A 81 1.19 -12.67 0.19
CA PRO A 81 0.72 -14.04 0.26
C PRO A 81 -0.80 -14.13 0.42
N THR A 82 -1.40 -13.15 1.10
CA THR A 82 -2.82 -13.06 1.37
C THR A 82 -3.52 -12.35 0.22
N ILE A 83 -4.31 -13.11 -0.54
CA ILE A 83 -4.97 -12.62 -1.75
C ILE A 83 -6.44 -13.01 -1.69
N VAL A 84 -7.33 -12.03 -1.79
CA VAL A 84 -8.77 -12.24 -1.91
C VAL A 84 -9.21 -11.88 -3.32
N LYS A 85 -9.95 -12.77 -3.98
CA LYS A 85 -10.46 -12.56 -5.34
C LYS A 85 -11.93 -12.18 -5.28
N SER A 86 -12.31 -11.11 -5.99
CA SER A 86 -13.71 -10.79 -6.33
C SER A 86 -13.80 -10.49 -7.82
N GLY A 87 -14.52 -11.32 -8.58
CA GLY A 87 -14.61 -11.20 -10.04
C GLY A 87 -13.24 -11.20 -10.73
N THR A 88 -12.89 -10.09 -11.38
CA THR A 88 -11.59 -9.88 -12.05
C THR A 88 -10.57 -9.12 -11.20
N SER A 89 -10.98 -8.74 -9.99
CA SER A 89 -10.21 -7.97 -9.02
C SER A 89 -9.57 -8.89 -7.98
N TYR A 90 -8.35 -8.56 -7.61
CA TYR A 90 -7.54 -9.30 -6.64
C TYR A 90 -7.01 -8.32 -5.62
N ALA A 91 -7.51 -8.42 -4.39
CA ALA A 91 -7.03 -7.64 -3.26
C ALA A 91 -5.85 -8.38 -2.61
N HIS A 92 -4.70 -7.73 -2.58
CA HIS A 92 -3.48 -8.19 -1.95
C HIS A 92 -3.29 -7.47 -0.63
N THR A 93 -3.15 -8.21 0.47
CA THR A 93 -3.06 -7.65 1.82
C THR A 93 -1.68 -7.85 2.41
N VAL A 94 -1.10 -6.76 2.90
CA VAL A 94 0.15 -6.76 3.69
C VAL A 94 -0.01 -5.88 4.93
N TRP A 95 0.95 -5.97 5.85
CA TRP A 95 1.01 -5.12 7.02
C TRP A 95 2.25 -4.22 6.94
N SER A 96 2.10 -2.95 7.32
CA SER A 96 3.19 -1.99 7.46
C SER A 96 3.35 -1.61 8.92
N ASN A 97 4.60 -1.51 9.38
CA ASN A 97 4.93 -1.22 10.78
C ASN A 97 5.67 0.11 10.91
N GLU A 98 5.22 0.95 11.84
CA GLU A 98 5.96 2.12 12.28
C GLU A 98 6.99 1.68 13.32
N ILE A 99 8.27 1.90 13.05
CA ILE A 99 9.36 1.51 13.96
C ILE A 99 10.03 2.76 14.50
N LYS A 100 10.08 2.88 15.83
CA LYS A 100 10.82 3.93 16.53
C LYS A 100 11.96 3.31 17.32
N CYS A 101 13.17 3.84 17.13
CA CYS A 101 14.36 3.38 17.82
C CYS A 101 14.82 4.43 18.85
N LYS A 102 15.00 4.00 20.11
CA LYS A 102 15.52 4.84 21.19
C LYS A 102 16.58 4.06 21.96
N ASN A 103 17.75 4.67 22.18
CA ASN A 103 18.88 4.07 22.90
C ASN A 103 19.27 2.67 22.38
N GLY A 104 19.26 2.51 21.06
CA GLY A 104 19.60 1.26 20.38
C GLY A 104 18.56 0.14 20.46
N ARG A 105 17.38 0.41 21.03
CA ARG A 105 16.23 -0.51 21.02
C ARG A 105 15.16 0.02 20.09
N CYS A 106 14.66 -0.84 19.21
CA CYS A 106 13.60 -0.50 18.26
C CYS A 106 12.30 -1.19 18.66
N THR A 107 11.21 -0.43 18.67
CA THR A 107 9.86 -0.91 19.00
C THR A 107 8.92 -0.56 17.86
N VAL A 108 7.98 -1.47 17.57
CA VAL A 108 6.84 -1.16 16.71
C VAL A 108 5.89 -0.29 17.51
N THR A 109 5.59 0.91 17.02
CA THR A 109 4.70 1.87 17.71
C THR A 109 3.32 1.97 17.08
N ASP A 110 3.18 1.54 15.83
CA ASP A 110 1.92 1.47 15.11
C ASP A 110 2.02 0.39 14.01
N GLU A 111 0.88 -0.18 13.65
CA GLU A 111 0.76 -1.20 12.61
C GLU A 111 -0.50 -0.93 11.77
N ARG A 112 -0.38 -1.01 10.45
CA ARG A 112 -1.46 -0.73 9.50
C ARG A 112 -1.59 -1.84 8.47
N GLU A 113 -2.80 -2.34 8.29
CA GLU A 113 -3.12 -3.20 7.16
C GLU A 113 -3.19 -2.33 5.89
N VAL A 114 -2.53 -2.79 4.84
CA VAL A 114 -2.50 -2.12 3.53
C VAL A 114 -2.97 -3.10 2.46
N ARG A 115 -3.87 -2.64 1.60
CA ARG A 115 -4.46 -3.41 0.51
C ARG A 115 -4.08 -2.80 -0.84
N GLY A 116 -3.65 -3.64 -1.76
CA GLY A 116 -3.47 -3.31 -3.18
C GLY A 116 -4.51 -4.06 -4.01
N VAL A 117 -5.33 -3.36 -4.78
CA VAL A 117 -6.35 -3.96 -5.65
C VAL A 117 -5.81 -4.00 -7.08
N PHE A 118 -5.65 -5.21 -7.61
CA PHE A 118 -5.20 -5.46 -8.97
C PHE A 118 -6.32 -6.07 -9.81
N VAL A 119 -6.61 -5.45 -10.94
CA VAL A 119 -7.64 -5.87 -11.89
C VAL A 119 -6.98 -6.48 -13.13
N ARG A 120 -7.41 -7.68 -13.50
CA ARG A 120 -6.81 -8.46 -14.58
C ARG A 120 -7.59 -8.43 -15.90
N SER A 121 -8.65 -7.64 -15.97
CA SER A 121 -9.42 -7.45 -17.19
C SER A 121 -8.79 -6.36 -18.06
N ALA A 122 -8.93 -6.53 -19.38
CA ALA A 122 -8.62 -5.49 -20.34
C ALA A 122 -9.79 -4.51 -20.43
N LEU A 123 -9.51 -3.23 -20.25
CA LEU A 123 -10.47 -2.15 -20.34
C LEU A 123 -10.02 -1.16 -21.43
N LYS A 124 -10.99 -0.62 -22.18
CA LYS A 124 -10.71 0.49 -23.11
C LYS A 124 -10.73 1.81 -22.35
N VAL A 125 -11.76 2.01 -21.53
CA VAL A 125 -12.05 3.24 -20.79
C VAL A 125 -12.49 2.87 -19.38
N LEU A 126 -12.09 3.66 -18.38
CA LEU A 126 -12.57 3.59 -17.00
C LEU A 126 -12.76 5.01 -16.47
N HIS A 127 -13.97 5.31 -15.97
CA HIS A 127 -14.37 6.66 -15.51
C HIS A 127 -14.14 7.78 -16.54
N GLY A 128 -14.35 7.50 -17.82
CA GLY A 128 -14.14 8.47 -18.91
C GLY A 128 -12.70 8.57 -19.41
N GLU A 129 -11.74 7.98 -18.70
CA GLU A 129 -10.32 8.01 -19.04
C GLU A 129 -9.84 6.75 -19.76
N THR A 130 -8.85 6.90 -20.64
CA THR A 130 -8.34 5.79 -21.46
C THR A 130 -7.47 4.84 -20.63
N VAL A 131 -7.76 3.54 -20.70
CA VAL A 131 -6.90 2.48 -20.13
C VAL A 131 -6.10 1.78 -21.22
N GLY A 132 -6.76 1.46 -22.35
CA GLY A 132 -6.09 0.88 -23.53
C GLY A 132 -5.46 -0.50 -23.31
N GLY A 133 -5.99 -1.33 -22.41
CA GLY A 133 -5.48 -2.68 -22.16
C GLY A 133 -5.78 -3.19 -20.75
N GLU A 134 -4.99 -4.14 -20.25
CA GLU A 134 -5.13 -4.60 -18.85
C GLU A 134 -4.96 -3.42 -17.89
N LEU A 135 -5.89 -3.25 -16.94
CA LEU A 135 -5.86 -2.16 -15.97
C LEU A 135 -4.63 -2.28 -15.05
N GLY A 136 -4.44 -3.46 -14.44
CA GLY A 136 -3.38 -3.69 -13.48
C GLY A 136 -3.73 -3.11 -12.11
N LEU A 137 -2.91 -2.22 -11.54
CA LEU A 137 -3.25 -1.57 -10.26
C LEU A 137 -4.50 -0.70 -10.42
N GLN A 138 -5.57 -1.00 -9.69
CA GLN A 138 -6.73 -0.11 -9.57
C GLN A 138 -6.51 0.91 -8.46
N THR A 139 -6.05 0.49 -7.28
CA THR A 139 -5.71 1.37 -6.16
C THR A 139 -4.87 0.64 -5.11
N ALA A 140 -4.24 1.38 -4.21
CA ALA A 140 -3.66 0.86 -2.97
C ALA A 140 -4.04 1.78 -1.79
N TYR A 141 -4.41 1.23 -0.64
CA TYR A 141 -4.92 2.00 0.51
C TYR A 141 -4.67 1.29 1.84
N CYS A 142 -4.79 2.04 2.94
CA CYS A 142 -4.71 1.54 4.30
C CYS A 142 -6.10 1.34 4.89
N LEU A 143 -6.25 0.31 5.71
CA LEU A 143 -7.37 0.25 6.65
C LEU A 143 -7.01 1.06 7.89
N ASN A 144 -7.47 2.30 7.90
CA ASN A 144 -7.28 3.18 9.04
C ASN A 144 -8.47 3.05 10.01
N PRO A 145 -8.23 2.90 11.34
CA PRO A 145 -9.30 2.79 12.34
C PRO A 145 -10.23 4.01 12.38
N ASP A 146 -9.70 5.19 12.06
CA ASP A 146 -10.44 6.45 11.98
C ASP A 146 -11.11 6.67 10.61
N LYS A 147 -11.04 5.68 9.71
CA LYS A 147 -11.54 5.73 8.33
C LYS A 147 -10.90 6.84 7.49
N ALA A 148 -9.74 7.36 7.88
CA ALA A 148 -9.00 8.31 7.05
C ALA A 148 -8.68 7.66 5.69
N LEU A 149 -8.90 8.39 4.59
CA LEU A 149 -8.61 7.87 3.25
C LEU A 149 -7.11 7.80 2.95
N ARG A 150 -6.33 8.69 3.59
CA ARG A 150 -4.87 8.77 3.41
C ARG A 150 -4.18 7.86 4.41
N CYS A 151 -3.23 7.07 3.93
CA CYS A 151 -2.27 6.39 4.80
C CYS A 151 -1.35 7.42 5.49
N PRO A 152 -0.96 7.20 6.76
CA PRO A 152 0.16 7.93 7.35
C PRO A 152 1.42 7.83 6.49
N ASP A 153 2.24 8.89 6.43
CA ASP A 153 3.45 8.92 5.57
C ASP A 153 4.42 7.78 5.86
N TRP A 154 4.49 7.33 7.12
CA TRP A 154 5.37 6.23 7.51
C TRP A 154 4.98 4.90 6.84
N VAL A 155 3.72 4.74 6.41
CA VAL A 155 3.25 3.47 5.84
C VAL A 155 3.96 3.17 4.53
N ASP A 156 4.03 4.12 3.60
CA ASP A 156 4.68 3.92 2.30
C ASP A 156 6.19 3.67 2.46
N VAL A 157 6.81 4.26 3.49
CA VAL A 157 8.22 4.02 3.81
C VAL A 157 8.44 2.68 4.52
N GLY A 158 7.45 2.21 5.29
CA GLY A 158 7.48 0.94 6.01
C GLY A 158 7.21 -0.26 5.10
N LEU A 159 6.37 -0.07 4.06
CA LEU A 159 6.10 -1.08 3.05
C LEU A 159 7.38 -1.41 2.27
N GLY A 160 7.67 -2.69 2.09
CA GLY A 160 8.87 -3.12 1.37
C GLY A 160 10.17 -3.03 2.18
N LYS A 161 10.18 -2.41 3.37
CA LYS A 161 11.12 -2.78 4.43
C LYS A 161 10.67 -4.09 5.04
N ALA A 162 10.62 -5.12 4.21
CA ALA A 162 10.54 -6.48 4.69
C ALA A 162 11.69 -6.62 5.69
N TRP A 163 11.32 -6.77 6.95
CA TRP A 163 12.13 -7.42 7.95
C TRP A 163 12.75 -8.63 7.26
N SER A 164 14.01 -8.53 6.85
CA SER A 164 14.80 -9.71 6.55
C SER A 164 14.80 -10.46 7.86
N ALA A 165 13.94 -11.48 7.95
CA ALA A 165 14.04 -12.47 8.97
C ALA A 165 15.41 -13.10 8.74
N VAL A 166 16.42 -12.59 9.44
CA VAL A 166 17.69 -13.27 9.56
C VAL A 166 17.30 -14.54 10.31
N SER A 167 17.22 -15.64 9.58
CA SER A 167 17.31 -17.00 10.11
C SER A 167 18.67 -17.13 10.79
N GLY A 168 18.80 -16.51 11.96
CA GLY A 168 19.85 -16.80 12.91
C GLY A 168 19.43 -18.08 13.60
N THR A 169 19.93 -19.21 13.10
CA THR A 169 19.91 -20.48 13.81
C THR A 169 20.73 -20.30 15.09
N VAL A 170 20.11 -19.81 16.15
CA VAL A 170 20.64 -19.92 17.51
C VAL A 170 20.00 -21.16 18.09
N GLY A 171 20.73 -22.28 18.00
CA GLY A 171 20.36 -23.48 18.74
C GLY A 171 20.53 -23.18 20.23
N PHE A 172 19.43 -22.99 20.96
CA PHE A 172 19.37 -23.23 22.41
C PHE A 172 17.92 -23.56 22.78
N ALA A 173 17.77 -24.64 23.53
CA ALA A 173 16.50 -25.17 24.01
C ALA A 173 15.79 -24.15 24.90
N GLY A 174 14.49 -23.93 24.65
CA GLY A 174 13.57 -23.29 25.57
C GLY A 174 13.33 -21.79 25.35
N ARG A 175 12.08 -21.47 24.97
CA ARG A 175 11.45 -20.13 24.95
C ARG A 175 12.09 -19.09 24.01
N SER A 176 11.61 -19.08 22.77
CA SER A 176 12.01 -18.11 21.74
C SER A 176 11.42 -16.72 21.97
N ALA A 177 12.25 -15.79 22.46
CA ALA A 177 12.06 -14.35 22.25
C ALA A 177 12.87 -13.95 21.00
N ALA A 178 12.19 -13.52 19.93
CA ALA A 178 12.86 -13.09 18.71
C ALA A 178 13.62 -11.78 18.99
N THR A 179 14.94 -11.84 18.87
CA THR A 179 15.85 -10.70 18.98
C THR A 179 16.41 -10.42 17.58
N THR A 180 16.06 -9.28 16.99
CA THR A 180 16.51 -8.91 15.63
C THR A 180 17.49 -7.77 15.67
N SER A 181 18.57 -7.85 14.90
CA SER A 181 19.52 -6.76 14.72
C SER A 181 19.31 -6.03 13.40
N LEU A 182 19.15 -4.70 13.45
CA LEU A 182 19.13 -3.84 12.25
C LEU A 182 20.52 -3.22 12.02
N PRO A 183 21.06 -3.19 10.79
CA PRO A 183 22.18 -2.34 10.45
C PRO A 183 21.69 -0.96 10.01
N ARG A 184 21.89 0.04 10.86
CA ARG A 184 22.07 1.43 10.41
C ARG A 184 23.49 1.81 10.86
N ASP A 185 24.30 2.30 9.93
CA ASP A 185 25.68 2.77 10.18
C ASP A 185 26.69 1.70 10.65
N GLY A 186 26.47 0.43 10.30
CA GLY A 186 27.35 -0.68 10.72
C GLY A 186 27.21 -1.10 12.18
N LYS A 187 26.16 -0.64 12.90
CA LYS A 187 25.84 -1.06 14.27
C LYS A 187 24.60 -1.95 14.29
N LEU A 188 24.67 -3.07 15.02
CA LEU A 188 23.54 -3.98 15.29
C LEU A 188 22.60 -3.36 16.35
N TYR A 189 21.29 -3.33 16.07
CA TYR A 189 20.26 -2.86 17.02
C TYR A 189 19.22 -3.93 17.34
N THR A 190 19.11 -4.37 18.59
CA THR A 190 18.16 -5.40 19.02
C THR A 190 16.72 -4.87 19.15
N ALA A 191 15.80 -5.42 18.37
CA ALA A 191 14.35 -5.22 18.48
C ALA A 191 13.71 -6.41 19.20
N THR A 192 12.89 -6.14 20.22
CA THR A 192 12.08 -7.13 20.94
C THR A 192 10.62 -6.88 20.60
N THR A 193 9.96 -7.89 20.02
CA THR A 193 8.54 -7.80 19.65
C THR A 193 7.70 -8.57 20.67
N GLU A 194 6.86 -7.88 21.45
CA GLU A 194 5.67 -8.50 22.04
C GLU A 194 4.59 -8.52 20.95
N ARG A 195 4.26 -9.70 20.41
CA ARG A 195 3.15 -9.84 19.45
C ARG A 195 1.83 -9.64 20.20
N ILE A 196 1.17 -8.51 19.98
CA ILE A 196 -0.27 -8.38 20.25
C ILE A 196 -0.98 -9.07 19.08
N GLY A 197 -1.42 -10.30 19.28
CA GLY A 197 -2.12 -11.07 18.26
C GLY A 197 -3.52 -10.51 18.01
N ILE A 198 -3.76 -9.95 16.84
CA ILE A 198 -5.12 -9.73 16.32
C ILE A 198 -5.08 -9.73 14.79
N GLY A 199 -5.30 -10.91 14.21
CA GLY A 199 -5.69 -11.06 12.81
C GLY A 199 -7.02 -11.79 12.77
N LYS A 200 -8.13 -11.07 12.90
CA LYS A 200 -9.43 -11.59 12.46
C LYS A 200 -9.46 -11.49 10.94
N ALA A 201 -9.76 -12.59 10.27
CA ALA A 201 -10.14 -12.56 8.87
C ALA A 201 -11.43 -11.72 8.75
N VAL A 202 -11.43 -10.70 7.91
CA VAL A 202 -12.65 -9.97 7.55
C VAL A 202 -13.29 -10.61 6.33
N ASP A 203 -14.61 -10.74 6.41
CA ASP A 203 -15.49 -11.41 5.45
C ASP A 203 -15.50 -10.73 4.08
N ALA A 204 -15.76 -11.53 3.04
CA ALA A 204 -15.83 -11.09 1.64
C ALA A 204 -16.85 -9.97 1.36
N ALA A 205 -17.76 -9.67 2.29
CA ALA A 205 -18.79 -8.63 2.15
C ALA A 205 -18.23 -7.19 2.19
N GLU A 206 -17.13 -6.93 2.89
CA GLU A 206 -16.51 -5.59 2.96
C GLU A 206 -15.75 -5.24 1.67
N LEU A 207 -15.37 -6.25 0.88
CA LEU A 207 -14.78 -6.06 -0.45
C LEU A 207 -15.80 -5.57 -1.47
N ASP A 208 -17.08 -5.92 -1.35
CA ASP A 208 -18.11 -5.49 -2.30
C ASP A 208 -18.48 -4.02 -2.11
N GLU A 209 -18.50 -3.44 -0.90
CA GLU A 209 -18.72 -2.00 -0.75
C GLU A 209 -17.58 -1.14 -1.32
N LEU A 210 -16.34 -1.65 -1.36
CA LEU A 210 -15.19 -0.94 -1.95
C LEU A 210 -15.02 -1.20 -3.46
N ILE A 211 -15.60 -2.28 -3.97
CA ILE A 211 -15.61 -2.61 -5.41
C ILE A 211 -16.86 -2.05 -6.11
N VAL A 212 -17.98 -1.92 -5.40
CA VAL A 212 -19.29 -1.48 -5.90
C VAL A 212 -19.67 -0.08 -5.42
N GLY A 213 -19.10 0.43 -4.32
CA GLY A 213 -19.44 1.75 -3.75
C GLY A 213 -18.95 2.99 -4.52
N ASP A 214 -18.55 2.82 -5.79
CA ASP A 214 -18.14 3.90 -6.70
C ASP A 214 -19.07 3.94 -7.96
N GLU A 215 -20.35 3.53 -7.85
CA GLU A 215 -21.38 3.85 -8.86
C GLU A 215 -21.88 5.31 -8.74
#